data_AF-A0A270BKH9-F1
#
_entry.id   AF-A0A270BKH9-F1
#
_cell.length_a   1.000
_cell.length_b   1.000
_cell.length_c   1.000
_cell.angle_alpha   90.00
_cell.angle_beta   90.00
_cell.angle_gamma   90.00
#
_symmetry.space_group_name_H-M   'P 1'
#
loop_
_entity.id
_entity.type
_entity.pdbx_description
1 polymer ?
#
loop_
_entity_poly.entity_id
_entity_poly.type
_entity_poly.pdbx_seq_one_letter_code
_entity_poly.pdbx_strand_id
1 'polypeptide(L)'
;MNGMVGRVVIVGGGTAGWLSACSLAAARPDLSVTLIEAPDIPTIGVGEGTWPTMRATLASIGIGEAEFLAACDASFKQGSRFDGWVDGAPNDRYFHPFTSPPGMPAHALLAAWRDDASELPFAAAMTPQVHVCERDLAPRQRAMPDYQGAANYAYHLDAGKFAALLARHAVQRLGVNHLADHVVDVRADGQGGIAAVVTRENGEIAADLFLDCTGHAALLIGRHLDVEWIDRGDVLINDRALAAQVPVLRGSPIASQTVATAHAAGWIWDIGLPARRGIGCVYASRFMDDEAAETVLRSYIATALPDAPDVPIRKLSFPTGHRARFWQGNCVAVGLSAGFIEPLESSAIVLIELSLRALTENFPASRVAMPIHAGRFNALFRYRWDRVVEFLKLHYVLSRRDEPYWRAQRDPAHVPQGLADMLALWRDQPPSTWDFPQAEEIFSAESHQYILYGMGHPAPDGQAATERARAALAANGQRARTLAAALPTNRAYLDALLAEGGAGPAHMEGH
;
A
#
# COMPACT_ATOMS: atom_id res chain seq x y z
N MET A 1 -12.98 -23.73 32.39
CA MET A 1 -11.64 -23.31 32.89
C MET A 1 -11.06 -22.36 31.85
N ASN A 2 -10.63 -21.17 32.28
CA ASN A 2 -10.53 -19.91 31.54
C ASN A 2 -10.08 -20.02 30.06
N GLY A 3 -11.06 -20.07 29.15
CA GLY A 3 -10.83 -19.97 27.70
C GLY A 3 -10.62 -18.53 27.23
N MET A 4 -10.07 -17.65 28.09
CA MET A 4 -9.79 -16.25 27.77
C MET A 4 -8.54 -16.16 26.89
N VAL A 5 -8.56 -15.30 25.88
CA VAL A 5 -7.38 -15.06 25.02
C VAL A 5 -6.60 -13.90 25.62
N GLY A 6 -5.44 -14.20 26.22
CA GLY A 6 -4.61 -13.18 26.90
C GLY A 6 -3.15 -13.15 26.42
N ARG A 7 -2.65 -14.24 25.84
CA ARG A 7 -1.28 -14.33 25.32
C ARG A 7 -1.29 -14.41 23.81
N VAL A 8 -0.53 -13.53 23.17
CA VAL A 8 -0.37 -13.48 21.72
C VAL A 8 1.10 -13.63 21.36
N VAL A 9 1.38 -14.56 20.44
CA VAL A 9 2.72 -14.73 19.85
C VAL A 9 2.68 -14.33 18.39
N ILE A 10 3.57 -13.44 17.99
CA ILE A 10 3.78 -13.02 16.61
C ILE A 10 5.07 -13.67 16.13
N VAL A 11 5.04 -14.36 15.00
CA VAL A 11 6.22 -15.03 14.44
C VAL A 11 6.62 -14.35 13.14
N GLY A 12 7.85 -13.83 13.10
CA GLY A 12 8.37 -13.01 12.01
C GLY A 12 8.27 -11.52 12.35
N GLY A 13 9.35 -10.78 12.07
CA GLY A 13 9.41 -9.33 12.25
C GLY A 13 9.13 -8.56 10.95
N GLY A 14 10.02 -7.64 10.60
CA GLY A 14 9.79 -6.69 9.50
C GLY A 14 8.52 -5.83 9.68
N THR A 15 8.05 -5.20 8.61
CA THR A 15 6.88 -4.31 8.67
C THR A 15 5.62 -5.01 9.20
N ALA A 16 5.34 -6.25 8.75
CA ALA A 16 4.15 -7.00 9.16
C ALA A 16 4.18 -7.36 10.65
N GLY A 17 5.28 -7.96 11.13
CA GLY A 17 5.41 -8.36 12.53
C GLY A 17 5.40 -7.18 13.49
N TRP A 18 6.19 -6.15 13.19
CA TRP A 18 6.32 -5.00 14.09
C TRP A 18 5.09 -4.09 14.09
N LEU A 19 4.37 -3.93 12.96
CA LEU A 19 3.05 -3.29 12.99
C LEU A 19 2.06 -4.13 13.80
N SER A 20 2.08 -5.46 13.65
CA SER A 20 1.21 -6.35 14.43
C SER A 20 1.42 -6.18 15.94
N ALA A 21 2.69 -6.15 16.37
CA ALA A 21 3.08 -5.97 17.76
C ALA A 21 2.63 -4.61 18.30
N CYS A 22 2.94 -3.52 17.58
CA CYS A 22 2.54 -2.18 17.97
C CYS A 22 1.02 -2.02 18.05
N SER A 23 0.28 -2.45 17.03
CA SER A 23 -1.17 -2.30 16.97
C SER A 23 -1.89 -3.09 18.06
N LEU A 24 -1.46 -4.34 18.33
CA LEU A 24 -2.04 -5.15 19.40
C LEU A 24 -1.74 -4.55 20.78
N ALA A 25 -0.47 -4.23 21.06
CA ALA A 25 -0.08 -3.73 22.38
C ALA A 25 -0.69 -2.35 22.69
N ALA A 26 -0.82 -1.46 21.69
CA ALA A 26 -1.46 -0.16 21.87
C ALA A 26 -2.98 -0.27 22.07
N ALA A 27 -3.67 -1.10 21.27
CA ALA A 27 -5.13 -1.23 21.36
C ALA A 27 -5.59 -2.07 22.55
N ARG A 28 -4.75 -3.02 23.00
CA ARG A 28 -5.08 -4.03 24.00
C ARG A 28 -3.94 -4.20 25.01
N PRO A 29 -3.74 -3.21 25.90
CA PRO A 29 -2.68 -3.25 26.91
C PRO A 29 -2.88 -4.35 27.96
N ASP A 30 -4.04 -5.02 27.96
CA ASP A 30 -4.33 -6.19 28.78
C ASP A 30 -3.70 -7.50 28.25
N LEU A 31 -3.20 -7.50 27.01
CA LEU A 31 -2.59 -8.67 26.39
C LEU A 31 -1.09 -8.76 26.70
N SER A 32 -0.60 -9.99 26.88
CA SER A 32 0.83 -10.29 26.81
C SER A 32 1.20 -10.58 25.36
N VAL A 33 1.99 -9.67 24.75
CA VAL A 33 2.43 -9.78 23.36
C VAL A 33 3.92 -10.15 23.32
N THR A 34 4.24 -11.27 22.67
CA THR A 34 5.61 -11.68 22.36
C THR A 34 5.81 -11.71 20.85
N LEU A 35 6.87 -11.10 20.35
CA LEU A 35 7.29 -11.20 18.95
C LEU A 35 8.59 -12.00 18.86
N ILE A 36 8.61 -12.99 17.97
CA ILE A 36 9.77 -13.83 17.69
C ILE A 36 10.30 -13.45 16.30
N GLU A 37 11.50 -12.90 16.22
CA GLU A 37 12.15 -12.47 14.98
C GLU A 37 13.49 -13.20 14.79
N ALA A 38 13.68 -13.83 13.62
CA ALA A 38 14.95 -14.43 13.28
C ALA A 38 15.95 -13.32 12.87
N PRO A 39 17.13 -13.22 13.52
CA PRO A 39 18.04 -12.08 13.36
C PRO A 39 18.78 -12.05 12.01
N ASP A 40 18.81 -13.17 11.28
CA ASP A 40 19.59 -13.39 10.07
C ASP A 40 18.75 -13.44 8.79
N ILE A 41 17.42 -13.29 8.87
CA ILE A 41 16.53 -13.29 7.70
C ILE A 41 16.37 -11.85 7.21
N PRO A 42 16.89 -11.50 6.02
CA PRO A 42 16.79 -10.14 5.50
C PRO A 42 15.35 -9.79 5.12
N THR A 43 14.98 -8.52 5.34
CA THR A 43 13.70 -8.00 4.86
C THR A 43 13.71 -7.80 3.34
N ILE A 44 12.52 -7.84 2.74
CA ILE A 44 12.35 -7.74 1.28
C ILE A 44 12.44 -6.28 0.79
N GLY A 45 12.28 -5.30 1.70
CA GLY A 45 12.01 -3.89 1.40
C GLY A 45 13.02 -3.20 0.46
N VAL A 46 12.48 -2.49 -0.54
CA VAL A 46 13.22 -1.73 -1.57
C VAL A 46 12.78 -0.24 -1.63
N GLY A 47 12.02 0.21 -0.64
CA GLY A 47 11.25 1.46 -0.63
C GLY A 47 9.77 1.13 -0.84
N GLU A 48 8.90 1.58 0.07
CA GLU A 48 7.49 1.19 0.09
C GLU A 48 6.58 2.42 0.06
N GLY A 49 5.47 2.31 -0.68
CA GLY A 49 4.38 3.28 -0.64
C GLY A 49 3.27 2.79 0.28
N THR A 50 2.61 3.71 0.97
CA THR A 50 1.45 3.42 1.83
C THR A 50 0.15 4.04 1.27
N TRP A 51 -0.93 3.85 2.01
CA TRP A 51 -2.22 4.54 1.85
C TRP A 51 -2.47 5.52 3.00
N PRO A 52 -3.41 6.48 2.85
CA PRO A 52 -3.68 7.48 3.88
C PRO A 52 -4.08 6.89 5.24
N THR A 53 -4.54 5.64 5.27
CA THR A 53 -4.82 4.87 6.49
C THR A 53 -3.61 4.78 7.42
N MET A 54 -2.38 4.83 6.88
CA MET A 54 -1.15 4.79 7.67
C MET A 54 -1.08 5.93 8.67
N ARG A 55 -1.66 7.10 8.37
CA ARG A 55 -1.74 8.23 9.31
C ARG A 55 -2.50 7.84 10.58
N ALA A 56 -3.64 7.18 10.42
CA ALA A 56 -4.45 6.70 11.54
C ALA A 56 -3.76 5.53 12.27
N THR A 57 -3.07 4.64 11.54
CA THR A 57 -2.26 3.56 12.14
C THR A 57 -1.14 4.12 13.03
N LEU A 58 -0.34 5.05 12.53
CA LEU A 58 0.76 5.65 13.30
C LEU A 58 0.25 6.44 14.51
N ALA A 59 -0.83 7.20 14.34
CA ALA A 59 -1.47 7.93 15.43
C ALA A 59 -2.00 6.99 16.52
N SER A 60 -2.64 5.87 16.14
CA SER A 60 -3.23 4.93 17.10
C SER A 60 -2.19 4.15 17.91
N ILE A 61 -1.02 3.89 17.33
CA ILE A 61 0.11 3.28 18.07
C ILE A 61 0.95 4.31 18.84
N GLY A 62 0.69 5.61 18.67
CA GLY A 62 1.33 6.68 19.43
C GLY A 62 2.70 7.10 18.91
N ILE A 63 2.97 6.94 17.60
CA ILE A 63 4.17 7.49 16.96
C ILE A 63 3.86 8.90 16.43
N GLY A 64 4.74 9.86 16.67
CA GLY A 64 4.62 11.23 16.12
C GLY A 64 5.00 11.27 14.64
N GLU A 65 4.36 12.14 13.86
CA GLU A 65 4.58 12.16 12.41
C GLU A 65 5.99 12.67 12.07
N ALA A 66 6.45 13.71 12.78
CA ALA A 66 7.80 14.24 12.62
C ALA A 66 8.88 13.19 12.94
N GLU A 67 8.68 12.41 14.01
CA GLU A 67 9.56 11.30 14.37
C GLU A 67 9.59 10.25 13.26
N PHE A 68 8.42 9.84 12.76
CA PHE A 68 8.30 8.89 11.66
C PHE A 68 9.00 9.38 10.39
N LEU A 69 8.73 10.62 9.97
CA LEU A 69 9.33 11.21 8.76
C LEU A 69 10.86 11.22 8.84
N ALA A 70 11.42 11.62 9.98
CA ALA A 70 12.85 11.67 10.21
C ALA A 70 13.49 10.27 10.32
N ALA A 71 12.92 9.40 11.14
CA ALA A 71 13.52 8.09 11.44
C ALA A 71 13.45 7.13 10.26
N CYS A 72 12.42 7.25 9.40
CA CYS A 72 12.15 6.33 8.31
C CYS A 72 12.64 6.83 6.94
N ASP A 73 13.30 8.00 6.88
CA ASP A 73 13.66 8.66 5.61
C ASP A 73 12.42 8.75 4.70
N ALA A 74 11.29 9.14 5.30
CA ALA A 74 10.00 9.10 4.63
C ALA A 74 9.69 10.44 3.94
N SER A 75 8.88 10.35 2.89
CA SER A 75 8.34 11.48 2.14
C SER A 75 6.83 11.34 2.03
N PHE A 76 6.16 12.40 1.61
CA PHE A 76 4.72 12.38 1.37
C PHE A 76 4.38 11.73 0.03
N LYS A 77 3.39 10.84 0.06
CA LYS A 77 2.72 10.30 -1.13
C LYS A 77 1.30 10.85 -1.20
N GLN A 78 0.90 11.40 -2.34
CA GLN A 78 -0.41 12.01 -2.56
C GLN A 78 -1.27 11.25 -3.59
N GLY A 79 -0.76 10.12 -4.07
CA GLY A 79 -1.42 9.23 -5.00
C GLY A 79 -0.42 8.51 -5.90
N SER A 80 -0.93 7.99 -7.00
CA SER A 80 -0.14 7.35 -8.07
C SER A 80 -0.28 8.15 -9.37
N ARG A 81 0.80 8.23 -10.14
CA ARG A 81 0.82 8.74 -11.52
C ARG A 81 1.21 7.61 -12.44
N PHE A 82 0.45 7.43 -13.52
CA PHE A 82 0.65 6.36 -14.47
C PHE A 82 1.08 6.94 -15.81
N ASP A 83 2.27 6.58 -16.27
CA ASP A 83 2.86 7.08 -17.52
C ASP A 83 2.89 5.94 -18.57
N GLY A 84 2.34 6.18 -19.76
CA GLY A 84 2.41 5.27 -20.90
C GLY A 84 1.49 4.03 -20.82
N TRP A 85 0.53 3.99 -19.91
CA TRP A 85 -0.31 2.79 -19.67
C TRP A 85 -1.44 2.60 -20.69
N VAL A 86 -1.95 3.68 -21.26
CA VAL A 86 -3.11 3.65 -22.13
C VAL A 86 -2.70 3.23 -23.54
N ASP A 87 -1.85 3.96 -24.23
CA ASP A 87 -1.40 3.63 -25.59
C ASP A 87 0.12 3.82 -25.78
N GLY A 88 0.82 4.29 -24.76
CA GLY A 88 2.27 4.48 -24.80
C GLY A 88 2.73 5.74 -25.53
N ALA A 89 1.81 6.65 -25.88
CA ALA A 89 2.19 7.94 -26.43
C ALA A 89 3.01 8.77 -25.42
N PRO A 90 3.88 9.71 -25.87
CA PRO A 90 4.71 10.52 -24.97
C PRO A 90 3.94 11.32 -23.90
N ASN A 91 2.68 11.70 -24.20
CA ASN A 91 1.80 12.44 -23.29
C ASN A 91 0.74 11.55 -22.63
N ASP A 92 0.83 10.24 -22.77
CA ASP A 92 -0.06 9.27 -22.12
C ASP A 92 0.21 9.27 -20.62
N ARG A 93 -0.67 9.96 -19.89
CA ARG A 93 -0.57 10.13 -18.44
C ARG A 93 -1.93 10.26 -17.80
N TYR A 94 -2.14 9.53 -16.71
CA TYR A 94 -3.28 9.74 -15.82
C TYR A 94 -2.88 9.62 -14.35
N PHE A 95 -3.82 9.96 -13.45
CA PHE A 95 -3.55 10.10 -12.03
C PHE A 95 -4.63 9.41 -11.19
N HIS A 96 -4.19 8.79 -10.11
CA HIS A 96 -5.04 8.31 -9.02
C HIS A 96 -4.66 9.06 -7.73
N PRO A 97 -5.26 10.23 -7.47
CA PRO A 97 -5.04 10.99 -6.26
C PRO A 97 -5.81 10.39 -5.08
N PHE A 98 -5.32 10.60 -3.85
CA PHE A 98 -6.01 10.14 -2.64
C PHE A 98 -7.21 11.00 -2.22
N THR A 99 -7.33 12.21 -2.78
CA THR A 99 -8.47 13.09 -2.51
C THR A 99 -9.62 12.70 -3.42
N SER A 100 -10.76 12.33 -2.84
CA SER A 100 -12.00 12.03 -3.57
C SER A 100 -12.46 13.23 -4.41
N PRO A 101 -13.19 12.99 -5.52
CA PRO A 101 -13.94 14.01 -6.23
C PRO A 101 -14.91 14.77 -5.30
N PRO A 102 -15.49 15.90 -5.76
CA PRO A 102 -16.47 16.63 -4.96
C PRO A 102 -17.63 15.73 -4.57
N GLY A 103 -18.12 15.85 -3.33
CA GLY A 103 -19.21 15.03 -2.78
C GLY A 103 -20.56 15.27 -3.46
N MET A 104 -20.72 14.77 -4.69
CA MET A 104 -21.88 14.92 -5.56
C MET A 104 -22.08 13.66 -6.40
N PRO A 105 -23.28 13.44 -6.98
CA PRO A 105 -23.50 12.30 -7.86
C PRO A 105 -22.53 12.31 -9.05
N ALA A 106 -21.87 11.17 -9.29
CA ALA A 106 -20.84 11.04 -10.32
C ALA A 106 -21.33 11.43 -11.73
N HIS A 107 -22.58 11.12 -12.08
CA HIS A 107 -23.16 11.49 -13.37
C HIS A 107 -23.17 13.01 -13.60
N ALA A 108 -23.44 13.80 -12.55
CA ALA A 108 -23.48 15.25 -12.65
C ALA A 108 -22.08 15.85 -12.84
N LEU A 109 -21.07 15.29 -12.17
CA LEU A 109 -19.67 15.67 -12.33
C LEU A 109 -19.14 15.31 -13.73
N LEU A 110 -19.48 14.12 -14.24
CA LEU A 110 -19.08 13.69 -15.57
C LEU A 110 -19.71 14.53 -16.67
N ALA A 111 -20.98 14.89 -16.53
CA ALA A 111 -21.63 15.81 -17.46
C ALA A 111 -20.94 17.18 -17.45
N ALA A 112 -20.66 17.75 -16.27
CA ALA A 112 -19.96 19.04 -16.17
C ALA A 112 -18.53 18.97 -16.71
N TRP A 113 -17.82 17.87 -16.47
CA TRP A 113 -16.46 17.67 -17.02
C TRP A 113 -16.49 17.58 -18.54
N ARG A 114 -17.40 16.77 -19.11
CA ARG A 114 -17.54 16.63 -20.56
C ARG A 114 -17.93 17.95 -21.25
N ASP A 115 -18.84 18.71 -20.64
CA ASP A 115 -19.36 19.94 -21.23
C ASP A 115 -18.37 21.12 -21.14
N ASP A 116 -17.64 21.25 -20.02
CA ASP A 116 -16.89 22.49 -19.69
C ASP A 116 -15.39 22.30 -19.46
N ALA A 117 -14.91 21.07 -19.27
CA ALA A 117 -13.55 20.80 -18.82
C ALA A 117 -12.94 19.55 -19.49
N SER A 118 -13.42 19.18 -20.68
CA SER A 118 -12.98 17.98 -21.42
C SER A 118 -11.50 18.01 -21.80
N GLU A 119 -10.92 19.21 -21.91
CA GLU A 119 -9.49 19.43 -22.18
C GLU A 119 -8.60 19.12 -20.95
N LEU A 120 -9.18 19.02 -19.75
CA LEU A 120 -8.45 18.63 -18.54
C LEU A 120 -8.53 17.12 -18.33
N PRO A 121 -7.43 16.46 -17.91
CA PRO A 121 -7.51 15.10 -17.40
C PRO A 121 -8.56 15.00 -16.28
N PHE A 122 -9.35 13.93 -16.26
CA PHE A 122 -10.44 13.74 -15.31
C PHE A 122 -10.02 14.07 -13.87
N ALA A 123 -8.90 13.51 -13.40
CA ALA A 123 -8.39 13.76 -12.05
C ALA A 123 -8.08 15.24 -11.76
N ALA A 124 -7.56 15.99 -12.75
CA ALA A 124 -7.23 17.40 -12.59
C ALA A 124 -8.48 18.29 -12.49
N ALA A 125 -9.60 17.88 -13.10
CA ALA A 125 -10.89 18.55 -12.94
C ALA A 125 -11.55 18.21 -11.59
N MET A 126 -11.43 16.97 -11.13
CA MET A 126 -12.09 16.48 -9.92
C MET A 126 -11.42 16.91 -8.62
N THR A 127 -10.12 17.20 -8.63
CA THR A 127 -9.42 17.57 -7.40
C THR A 127 -8.25 18.53 -7.66
N PRO A 128 -8.00 19.49 -6.75
CA PRO A 128 -6.81 20.34 -6.84
C PRO A 128 -5.51 19.56 -6.62
N GLN A 129 -5.57 18.32 -6.11
CA GLN A 129 -4.40 17.53 -5.71
C GLN A 129 -3.45 17.23 -6.86
N VAL A 130 -3.94 17.03 -8.09
CA VAL A 130 -3.06 16.81 -9.26
C VAL A 130 -2.09 17.98 -9.44
N HIS A 131 -2.59 19.22 -9.35
CA HIS A 131 -1.77 20.43 -9.49
C HIS A 131 -0.77 20.63 -8.34
N VAL A 132 -1.09 20.13 -7.14
CA VAL A 132 -0.15 20.10 -6.01
C VAL A 132 0.97 19.10 -6.29
N CYS A 133 0.62 17.93 -6.85
CA CYS A 133 1.56 16.86 -7.14
C CYS A 133 2.52 17.18 -8.27
N GLU A 134 2.03 17.76 -9.37
CA GLU A 134 2.87 18.11 -10.54
C GLU A 134 3.93 19.18 -10.25
N ARG A 135 3.81 19.86 -9.10
CA ARG A 135 4.76 20.86 -8.61
C ARG A 135 5.62 20.35 -7.45
N ASP A 136 5.55 19.05 -7.15
CA ASP A 136 6.29 18.42 -6.05
C ASP A 136 6.05 19.09 -4.69
N LEU A 137 4.83 19.59 -4.47
CA LEU A 137 4.45 20.29 -3.24
C LEU A 137 4.04 19.31 -2.15
N ALA A 138 4.45 19.61 -0.91
CA ALA A 138 4.01 18.91 0.28
C ALA A 138 2.49 19.07 0.47
N PRO A 139 1.78 18.07 1.01
CA PRO A 139 0.33 18.15 1.22
C PRO A 139 -0.06 19.08 2.37
N ARG A 140 0.92 19.61 3.12
CA ARG A 140 0.71 20.36 4.37
C ARG A 140 1.79 21.42 4.61
N GLN A 141 1.48 22.38 5.47
CA GLN A 141 2.46 23.31 6.03
C GLN A 141 3.01 22.76 7.36
N ARG A 142 4.23 23.17 7.73
CA ARG A 142 4.90 22.68 8.97
C ARG A 142 4.13 23.02 10.25
N ALA A 143 3.44 24.16 10.28
CA ALA A 143 2.67 24.60 11.45
C ALA A 143 1.35 23.83 11.65
N MET A 144 0.92 22.99 10.68
CA MET A 144 -0.28 22.17 10.85
C MET A 144 -0.02 21.07 11.87
N PRO A 145 -1.01 20.64 12.67
CA PRO A 145 -0.86 19.48 13.55
C PRO A 145 -0.47 18.22 12.79
N ASP A 146 0.16 17.28 13.49
CA ASP A 146 0.49 15.95 12.96
C ASP A 146 -0.72 15.29 12.32
N TYR A 147 -0.46 14.57 11.23
CA TYR A 147 -1.39 13.79 10.44
C TYR A 147 -2.51 14.60 9.76
N GLN A 148 -2.48 15.93 9.83
CA GLN A 148 -3.38 16.84 9.12
C GLN A 148 -2.73 17.41 7.86
N GLY A 149 -3.54 17.76 6.85
CA GLY A 149 -3.05 18.35 5.61
C GLY A 149 -4.11 19.08 4.81
N ALA A 150 -3.66 19.91 3.87
CA ALA A 150 -4.51 20.66 2.94
C ALA A 150 -5.02 19.80 1.78
N ALA A 151 -4.30 18.72 1.48
CA ALA A 151 -4.68 17.62 0.58
C ALA A 151 -4.52 16.28 1.31
N ASN A 152 -5.24 15.22 0.89
CA ASN A 152 -5.11 13.90 1.51
C ASN A 152 -3.75 13.26 1.16
N TYR A 153 -3.12 12.55 2.07
CA TYR A 153 -1.79 11.99 1.81
C TYR A 153 -1.51 10.72 2.61
N ALA A 154 -0.47 10.03 2.17
CA ALA A 154 0.17 8.85 2.72
C ALA A 154 1.69 9.08 2.67
N TYR A 155 2.47 8.00 2.67
CA TYR A 155 3.93 8.08 2.74
C TYR A 155 4.63 7.18 1.73
N HIS A 156 5.79 7.64 1.29
CA HIS A 156 6.88 6.79 0.84
C HIS A 156 7.85 6.63 1.99
N LEU A 157 8.39 5.43 2.21
CA LEU A 157 9.27 5.15 3.35
C LEU A 157 10.34 4.11 3.04
N ASP A 158 11.41 4.12 3.84
CA ASP A 158 12.34 2.99 3.93
C ASP A 158 11.79 1.93 4.90
N ALA A 159 11.45 0.76 4.37
CA ALA A 159 10.84 -0.32 5.13
C ALA A 159 11.74 -0.88 6.24
N GLY A 160 13.06 -0.91 6.02
CA GLY A 160 14.01 -1.38 7.02
C GLY A 160 14.09 -0.41 8.19
N LYS A 161 14.18 0.89 7.90
CA LYS A 161 14.14 1.94 8.94
C LYS A 161 12.79 1.98 9.66
N PHE A 162 11.69 1.75 8.95
CA PHE A 162 10.36 1.71 9.55
C PHE A 162 10.18 0.51 10.49
N ALA A 163 10.60 -0.68 10.08
CA ALA A 163 10.63 -1.85 10.96
C ALA A 163 11.48 -1.58 12.21
N ALA A 164 12.65 -0.95 12.06
CA ALA A 164 13.50 -0.58 13.20
C ALA A 164 12.86 0.46 14.13
N LEU A 165 12.14 1.46 13.60
CA LEU A 165 11.38 2.41 14.42
C LEU A 165 10.28 1.69 15.22
N LEU A 166 9.47 0.87 14.55
CA LEU A 166 8.40 0.10 15.18
C LEU A 166 8.94 -0.86 16.24
N ALA A 167 10.06 -1.54 15.97
CA ALA A 167 10.71 -2.43 16.93
C ALA A 167 11.11 -1.71 18.21
N ARG A 168 11.77 -0.56 18.08
CA ARG A 168 12.13 0.27 19.25
C ARG A 168 10.89 0.74 19.99
N HIS A 169 9.87 1.22 19.28
CA HIS A 169 8.63 1.70 19.88
C HIS A 169 7.87 0.59 20.63
N ALA A 170 7.71 -0.56 19.99
CA ALA A 170 7.05 -1.74 20.55
C ALA A 170 7.69 -2.17 21.88
N VAL A 171 9.02 -2.30 21.90
CA VAL A 171 9.75 -2.77 23.08
C VAL A 171 9.81 -1.70 24.17
N GLN A 172 10.15 -0.45 23.81
CA GLN A 172 10.46 0.59 24.79
C GLN A 172 9.23 1.35 25.31
N ARG A 173 8.17 1.48 24.49
CA ARG A 173 6.97 2.27 24.82
C ARG A 173 5.74 1.41 25.08
N LEU A 174 5.60 0.29 24.37
CA LEU A 174 4.41 -0.56 24.43
C LEU A 174 4.62 -1.86 25.23
N GLY A 175 5.85 -2.15 25.67
CA GLY A 175 6.14 -3.30 26.53
C GLY A 175 6.07 -4.67 25.82
N VAL A 176 6.22 -4.70 24.50
CA VAL A 176 6.27 -5.96 23.74
C VAL A 176 7.53 -6.74 24.11
N ASN A 177 7.37 -8.03 24.40
CA ASN A 177 8.48 -8.94 24.60
C ASN A 177 9.08 -9.35 23.25
N HIS A 178 10.35 -9.01 23.01
CA HIS A 178 11.05 -9.36 21.77
C HIS A 178 12.00 -10.53 22.01
N LEU A 179 11.82 -11.59 21.23
CA LEU A 179 12.67 -12.78 21.23
C LEU A 179 13.40 -12.90 19.88
N ALA A 180 14.70 -12.66 19.89
CA ALA A 180 15.54 -12.89 18.72
C ALA A 180 15.90 -14.38 18.62
N ASP A 181 15.10 -15.17 17.90
CA ASP A 181 15.26 -16.62 17.78
C ASP A 181 14.59 -17.17 16.51
N HIS A 182 14.96 -18.38 16.10
CA HIS A 182 14.35 -19.13 15.01
C HIS A 182 13.25 -20.03 15.53
N VAL A 183 12.07 -19.99 14.91
CA VAL A 183 11.07 -21.05 15.07
C VAL A 183 11.49 -22.26 14.24
N VAL A 184 11.69 -23.40 14.90
CA VAL A 184 12.16 -24.66 14.31
C VAL A 184 11.07 -25.73 14.21
N ASP A 185 10.00 -25.63 15.01
CA ASP A 185 8.88 -26.57 14.99
C ASP A 185 7.60 -25.91 15.56
N VAL A 186 6.44 -26.52 15.33
CA VAL A 186 5.14 -26.02 15.79
C VAL A 186 4.32 -27.16 16.41
N ARG A 187 3.83 -26.96 17.64
CA ARG A 187 3.03 -27.94 18.38
C ARG A 187 1.54 -27.69 18.13
N ALA A 188 0.83 -28.69 17.64
CA ALA A 188 -0.62 -28.65 17.48
C ALA A 188 -1.34 -28.71 18.84
N ASP A 189 -2.52 -28.10 18.95
CA ASP A 189 -3.36 -28.16 20.15
C ASP A 189 -4.31 -29.37 20.20
N GLY A 190 -4.25 -30.24 19.19
CA GLY A 190 -5.15 -31.40 19.04
C GLY A 190 -6.58 -31.06 18.62
N GLN A 191 -6.90 -29.78 18.37
CA GLN A 191 -8.20 -29.27 17.95
C GLN A 191 -8.14 -28.47 16.63
N GLY A 192 -7.04 -28.64 15.88
CA GLY A 192 -6.82 -27.94 14.60
C GLY A 192 -6.25 -26.53 14.73
N GLY A 193 -5.68 -26.19 15.89
CA GLY A 193 -4.92 -24.97 16.14
C GLY A 193 -3.50 -25.26 16.64
N ILE A 194 -2.84 -24.22 17.14
CA ILE A 194 -1.46 -24.21 17.62
C ILE A 194 -1.46 -24.08 19.14
N ALA A 195 -0.76 -24.98 19.81
CA ALA A 195 -0.49 -24.91 21.24
C ALA A 195 0.74 -24.05 21.55
N ALA A 196 1.82 -24.25 20.80
CA ALA A 196 3.10 -23.56 21.01
C ALA A 196 3.95 -23.56 19.73
N VAL A 197 4.88 -22.61 19.64
CA VAL A 197 5.99 -22.66 18.68
C VAL A 197 7.27 -23.07 19.42
N VAL A 198 8.08 -23.93 18.80
CA VAL A 198 9.36 -24.37 19.34
C VAL A 198 10.44 -23.51 18.73
N THR A 199 11.20 -22.86 19.58
CA THR A 199 12.32 -22.00 19.21
C THR A 199 13.64 -22.74 19.36
N ARG A 200 14.70 -22.28 18.68
CA ARG A 200 16.00 -22.96 18.70
C ARG A 200 16.68 -22.83 20.06
N GLU A 201 16.62 -21.66 20.68
CA GLU A 201 17.39 -21.35 21.89
C GLU A 201 16.50 -21.19 23.13
N ASN A 202 15.22 -20.86 22.96
CA ASN A 202 14.32 -20.48 24.06
C ASN A 202 13.21 -21.51 24.34
N GLY A 203 13.28 -22.71 23.72
CA GLY A 203 12.33 -23.80 23.96
C GLY A 203 10.93 -23.51 23.41
N GLU A 204 9.90 -24.06 24.08
CA GLU A 204 8.51 -23.95 23.63
C GLU A 204 7.83 -22.68 24.16
N ILE A 205 7.26 -21.89 23.24
CA ILE A 205 6.53 -20.66 23.54
C ILE A 205 5.05 -20.86 23.23
N ALA A 206 4.24 -21.01 24.29
CA ALA A 206 2.79 -21.22 24.19
C ALA A 206 2.00 -19.90 24.16
N ALA A 207 0.91 -19.87 23.40
CA ALA A 207 0.02 -18.72 23.30
C ALA A 207 -1.44 -19.11 23.08
N ASP A 208 -2.32 -18.12 23.24
CA ASP A 208 -3.74 -18.29 22.98
C ASP A 208 -4.10 -17.95 21.54
N LEU A 209 -3.39 -16.99 20.95
CA LEU A 209 -3.48 -16.58 19.55
C LEU A 209 -2.07 -16.44 18.96
N PHE A 210 -1.90 -16.86 17.71
CA PHE A 210 -0.67 -16.73 16.94
C PHE A 210 -0.89 -15.83 15.72
N LEU A 211 0.05 -14.94 15.43
CA LEU A 211 0.10 -14.19 14.18
C LEU A 211 1.27 -14.68 13.34
N ASP A 212 0.97 -15.18 12.14
CA ASP A 212 1.97 -15.57 11.17
C ASP A 212 2.38 -14.35 10.35
N CYS A 213 3.57 -13.81 10.64
CA CYS A 213 4.23 -12.73 9.91
C CYS A 213 5.52 -13.25 9.23
N THR A 214 5.62 -14.55 8.95
CA THR A 214 6.86 -15.21 8.48
C THR A 214 7.16 -15.03 7.00
N GLY A 215 6.47 -14.10 6.35
CA GLY A 215 6.58 -13.83 4.94
C GLY A 215 6.11 -14.99 4.06
N HIS A 216 6.70 -15.13 2.86
CA HIS A 216 6.36 -16.21 1.93
C HIS A 216 6.57 -17.62 2.49
N ALA A 217 7.38 -17.78 3.53
CA ALA A 217 7.58 -19.07 4.18
C ALA A 217 6.28 -19.60 4.78
N ALA A 218 5.39 -18.71 5.24
CA ALA A 218 4.07 -19.00 5.82
C ALA A 218 4.13 -20.19 6.79
N LEU A 219 5.07 -20.13 7.73
CA LEU A 219 5.46 -21.26 8.58
C LEU A 219 4.27 -21.81 9.38
N LEU A 220 3.35 -20.96 9.82
CA LEU A 220 2.22 -21.36 10.63
C LEU A 220 0.99 -21.63 9.75
N ILE A 221 0.52 -20.62 9.02
CA ILE A 221 -0.74 -20.71 8.27
C ILE A 221 -0.63 -21.67 7.08
N GLY A 222 0.51 -21.64 6.39
CA GLY A 222 0.73 -22.39 5.16
C GLY A 222 1.32 -23.76 5.42
N ARG A 223 2.40 -23.85 6.19
CA ARG A 223 3.11 -25.13 6.40
C ARG A 223 2.52 -25.98 7.52
N HIS A 224 2.19 -25.39 8.67
CA HIS A 224 1.68 -26.16 9.80
C HIS A 224 0.18 -26.42 9.70
N LEU A 225 -0.62 -25.40 9.36
CA LEU A 225 -2.08 -25.49 9.29
C LEU A 225 -2.60 -25.86 7.90
N ASP A 226 -1.70 -26.04 6.92
CA ASP A 226 -1.99 -26.51 5.56
C ASP A 226 -3.14 -25.75 4.88
N VAL A 227 -3.16 -24.41 5.04
CA VAL A 227 -4.15 -23.59 4.34
C VAL A 227 -3.72 -23.42 2.88
N GLU A 228 -4.58 -23.88 1.98
CA GLU A 228 -4.42 -23.82 0.53
C GLU A 228 -4.05 -22.41 0.02
N TRP A 229 -3.24 -22.38 -1.03
CA TRP A 229 -2.92 -21.20 -1.82
C TRP A 229 -3.86 -21.08 -3.02
N ILE A 230 -4.50 -19.92 -3.17
CA ILE A 230 -5.28 -19.55 -4.35
C ILE A 230 -4.37 -18.75 -5.28
N ASP A 231 -3.96 -19.39 -6.37
CA ASP A 231 -3.15 -18.78 -7.42
C ASP A 231 -3.98 -17.76 -8.23
N ARG A 232 -3.35 -16.63 -8.56
CA ARG A 232 -3.91 -15.53 -9.36
C ARG A 232 -2.97 -15.08 -10.49
N GLY A 233 -1.94 -15.87 -10.80
CA GLY A 233 -0.92 -15.59 -11.82
C GLY A 233 -1.42 -15.71 -13.26
N ASP A 234 -2.61 -16.27 -13.47
CA ASP A 234 -3.35 -16.23 -14.73
C ASP A 234 -4.01 -14.86 -14.94
N VAL A 235 -4.55 -14.26 -13.88
CA VAL A 235 -5.19 -12.93 -13.89
C VAL A 235 -4.15 -11.81 -13.87
N LEU A 236 -3.23 -11.82 -12.92
CA LEU A 236 -2.17 -10.82 -12.74
C LEU A 236 -0.81 -11.49 -13.01
N ILE A 237 -0.30 -11.25 -14.22
CA ILE A 237 0.64 -12.19 -14.83
C ILE A 237 2.11 -11.87 -14.56
N ASN A 238 2.38 -10.74 -13.90
CA ASN A 238 3.72 -10.37 -13.47
C ASN A 238 4.15 -11.29 -12.32
N ASP A 239 5.40 -11.74 -12.37
CA ASP A 239 5.95 -12.73 -11.44
C ASP A 239 7.41 -12.45 -11.05
N ARG A 240 7.99 -11.35 -11.57
CA ARG A 240 9.36 -10.92 -11.31
C ARG A 240 9.42 -9.42 -11.07
N ALA A 241 10.44 -9.02 -10.31
CA ALA A 241 10.86 -7.63 -10.22
C ALA A 241 12.39 -7.52 -10.14
N LEU A 242 12.95 -6.51 -10.82
CA LEU A 242 14.31 -6.04 -10.59
C LEU A 242 14.24 -4.72 -9.84
N ALA A 243 14.90 -4.62 -8.69
CA ALA A 243 14.82 -3.43 -7.82
C ALA A 243 16.20 -2.82 -7.58
N ALA A 244 16.27 -1.50 -7.65
CA ALA A 244 17.45 -0.67 -7.43
C ALA A 244 17.15 0.44 -6.42
N GLN A 245 18.12 0.72 -5.56
CA GLN A 245 18.10 1.89 -4.68
C GLN A 245 19.11 2.90 -5.21
N VAL A 246 18.63 3.98 -5.81
CA VAL A 246 19.48 4.95 -6.51
C VAL A 246 19.62 6.22 -5.67
N PRO A 247 20.81 6.58 -5.17
CA PRO A 247 20.99 7.80 -4.42
C PRO A 247 20.68 9.03 -5.29
N VAL A 248 20.16 10.09 -4.69
CA VAL A 248 19.91 11.36 -5.39
C VAL A 248 20.84 12.44 -4.87
N LEU A 249 21.10 13.46 -5.70
CA LEU A 249 21.88 14.62 -5.27
C LEU A 249 21.14 15.38 -4.16
N ARG A 250 21.90 15.99 -3.26
CA ARG A 250 21.33 16.84 -2.22
C ARG A 250 20.57 18.00 -2.87
N GLY A 251 19.34 18.24 -2.40
CA GLY A 251 18.47 19.29 -2.94
C GLY A 251 17.67 18.89 -4.18
N SER A 252 17.83 17.67 -4.71
CA SER A 252 16.98 17.16 -5.79
C SER A 252 15.49 17.23 -5.40
N PRO A 253 14.59 17.58 -6.32
CA PRO A 253 13.14 17.53 -6.06
C PRO A 253 12.70 16.15 -5.57
N ILE A 254 11.63 16.11 -4.78
CA ILE A 254 11.01 14.86 -4.32
C ILE A 254 9.60 14.83 -4.87
N ALA A 255 9.31 13.84 -5.73
CA ALA A 255 8.00 13.66 -6.32
C ALA A 255 6.91 13.46 -5.24
N SER A 256 5.75 14.07 -5.44
CA SER A 256 4.59 13.91 -4.54
C SER A 256 3.82 12.60 -4.74
N GLN A 257 4.15 11.80 -5.74
CA GLN A 257 3.39 10.61 -6.14
C GLN A 257 4.32 9.42 -6.38
N THR A 258 3.80 8.20 -6.20
CA THR A 258 4.45 7.03 -6.82
C THR A 258 4.28 7.15 -8.33
N VAL A 259 5.37 7.07 -9.09
CA VAL A 259 5.29 6.99 -10.55
C VAL A 259 5.29 5.53 -10.98
N ALA A 260 4.35 5.17 -11.84
CA ALA A 260 4.24 3.86 -12.46
C ALA A 260 4.35 4.03 -13.98
N THR A 261 5.49 3.68 -14.57
CA THR A 261 5.75 3.84 -16.01
C THR A 261 5.63 2.50 -16.72
N ALA A 262 4.70 2.35 -17.65
CA ALA A 262 4.52 1.13 -18.44
C ALA A 262 5.70 0.88 -19.40
N HIS A 263 6.03 -0.38 -19.63
CA HIS A 263 6.96 -0.83 -20.68
C HIS A 263 6.35 -2.02 -21.46
N ALA A 264 7.13 -2.61 -22.37
CA ALA A 264 6.63 -3.64 -23.30
C ALA A 264 6.10 -4.94 -22.64
N ALA A 265 6.44 -5.21 -21.37
CA ALA A 265 6.14 -6.47 -20.69
C ALA A 265 5.84 -6.32 -19.19
N GLY A 266 5.37 -5.15 -18.78
CA GLY A 266 5.19 -4.80 -17.37
C GLY A 266 5.25 -3.29 -17.13
N TRP A 267 5.77 -2.90 -15.97
CA TRP A 267 5.87 -1.50 -15.55
C TRP A 267 7.03 -1.26 -14.57
N ILE A 268 7.45 0.00 -14.45
CA ILE A 268 8.47 0.46 -13.51
C ILE A 268 7.80 1.27 -12.41
N TRP A 269 8.06 0.93 -11.15
CA TRP A 269 7.78 1.83 -10.04
C TRP A 269 8.94 2.79 -9.83
N ASP A 270 8.61 4.01 -9.40
CA ASP A 270 9.58 4.99 -8.91
C ASP A 270 9.03 5.70 -7.67
N ILE A 271 9.77 5.55 -6.57
CA ILE A 271 9.43 6.03 -5.24
C ILE A 271 10.50 7.02 -4.79
N GLY A 272 10.13 8.29 -4.61
CA GLY A 272 11.02 9.35 -4.18
C GLY A 272 11.14 9.44 -2.65
N LEU A 273 12.33 9.18 -2.12
CA LEU A 273 12.69 9.44 -0.72
C LEU A 273 13.64 10.64 -0.63
N PRO A 274 13.84 11.25 0.55
CA PRO A 274 14.73 12.39 0.72
C PRO A 274 16.16 12.15 0.24
N ALA A 275 16.74 10.97 0.48
CA ALA A 275 18.13 10.66 0.14
C ALA A 275 18.33 9.78 -1.11
N ARG A 276 17.26 9.13 -1.62
CA ARG A 276 17.34 8.17 -2.73
C ARG A 276 16.00 7.98 -3.43
N ARG A 277 16.00 7.33 -4.59
CA ARG A 277 14.81 6.76 -5.22
C ARG A 277 14.84 5.24 -5.13
N GLY A 278 13.71 4.62 -4.81
CA GLY A 278 13.49 3.19 -4.97
C GLY A 278 12.85 2.97 -6.33
N ILE A 279 13.57 2.33 -7.26
CA ILE A 279 13.12 2.15 -8.65
C ILE A 279 13.13 0.66 -8.94
N GLY A 280 12.06 0.13 -9.54
CA GLY A 280 12.07 -1.27 -9.92
C GLY A 280 11.17 -1.61 -11.10
N CYS A 281 11.66 -2.52 -11.94
CA CYS A 281 10.99 -3.04 -13.12
C CYS A 281 10.25 -4.33 -12.74
N VAL A 282 8.92 -4.28 -12.76
CA VAL A 282 8.00 -5.42 -12.61
C VAL A 282 7.69 -5.97 -13.98
N TYR A 283 7.85 -7.27 -14.19
CA TYR A 283 7.64 -7.91 -15.48
C TYR A 283 7.13 -9.33 -15.35
N ALA A 284 6.55 -9.82 -16.45
CA ALA A 284 6.14 -11.20 -16.60
C ALA A 284 7.24 -12.00 -17.33
N SER A 285 7.82 -12.99 -16.64
CA SER A 285 8.94 -13.80 -17.14
C SER A 285 8.64 -14.56 -18.45
N ARG A 286 7.36 -14.77 -18.76
CA ARG A 286 6.91 -15.37 -20.03
C ARG A 286 6.94 -14.43 -21.24
N PHE A 287 7.16 -13.13 -21.02
CA PHE A 287 7.19 -12.10 -22.08
C PHE A 287 8.53 -11.35 -22.15
N MET A 288 9.34 -11.38 -21.09
CA MET A 288 10.62 -10.68 -21.00
C MET A 288 11.57 -11.45 -20.09
N ASP A 289 12.80 -11.66 -20.54
CA ASP A 289 13.86 -12.25 -19.72
C ASP A 289 14.51 -11.22 -18.79
N ASP A 290 15.38 -11.69 -17.89
CA ASP A 290 15.99 -10.82 -16.88
C ASP A 290 16.97 -9.80 -17.49
N GLU A 291 17.66 -10.15 -18.58
CA GLU A 291 18.65 -9.28 -19.23
C GLU A 291 17.97 -8.09 -19.93
N ALA A 292 16.85 -8.36 -20.61
CA ALA A 292 16.01 -7.34 -21.21
C ALA A 292 15.35 -6.46 -20.13
N ALA A 293 14.86 -7.04 -19.03
CA ALA A 293 14.30 -6.28 -17.91
C ALA A 293 15.37 -5.39 -17.24
N GLU A 294 16.60 -5.88 -17.08
CA GLU A 294 17.71 -5.10 -16.54
C GLU A 294 18.07 -3.93 -17.45
N THR A 295 18.10 -4.15 -18.76
CA THR A 295 18.31 -3.09 -19.75
C THR A 295 17.23 -2.01 -19.64
N VAL A 296 15.95 -2.41 -19.55
CA VAL A 296 14.81 -1.49 -19.37
C VAL A 296 14.97 -0.66 -18.09
N LEU A 297 15.30 -1.30 -16.96
CA LEU A 297 15.50 -0.61 -15.69
C LEU A 297 16.67 0.38 -15.75
N ARG A 298 17.82 -0.03 -16.31
CA ARG A 298 19.01 0.82 -16.44
C ARG A 298 18.77 2.01 -17.36
N SER A 299 18.09 1.81 -18.49
CA SER A 299 17.71 2.90 -19.40
C SER A 299 16.76 3.90 -18.74
N TYR A 300 15.81 3.42 -17.95
CA TYR A 300 14.92 4.28 -17.18
C TYR A 300 15.71 5.11 -16.15
N ILE A 301 16.59 4.47 -15.36
CA ILE A 301 17.43 5.16 -14.36
C ILE A 301 18.31 6.22 -15.03
N ALA A 302 18.99 5.89 -16.13
CA ALA A 302 19.84 6.84 -16.86
C ALA A 302 19.05 8.04 -17.41
N THR A 303 17.78 7.86 -17.78
CA THR A 303 16.92 8.95 -18.25
C THR A 303 16.41 9.79 -17.08
N ALA A 304 15.97 9.13 -16.00
CA ALA A 304 15.36 9.79 -14.85
C ALA A 304 16.39 10.45 -13.92
N LEU A 305 17.64 9.97 -13.94
CA LEU A 305 18.78 10.37 -13.11
C LEU A 305 20.09 10.24 -13.93
N PRO A 306 20.40 11.18 -14.86
CA PRO A 306 21.56 11.07 -15.75
C PRO A 306 22.92 10.93 -15.06
N ASP A 307 23.05 11.45 -13.84
CA ASP A 307 24.28 11.40 -13.03
C ASP A 307 24.24 10.32 -11.93
N ALA A 308 23.28 9.40 -11.98
CA ALA A 308 23.19 8.32 -11.00
C ALA A 308 24.42 7.39 -11.09
N PRO A 309 24.99 6.97 -9.95
CA PRO A 309 26.01 5.93 -9.95
C PRO A 309 25.40 4.60 -10.38
N ASP A 310 26.26 3.67 -10.83
CA ASP A 310 25.86 2.28 -10.96
C ASP A 310 25.55 1.69 -9.58
N VAL A 311 24.43 0.98 -9.47
CA VAL A 311 23.95 0.41 -8.21
C VAL A 311 23.58 -1.05 -8.40
N PRO A 312 23.74 -1.89 -7.35
CA PRO A 312 23.34 -3.29 -7.43
C PRO A 312 21.84 -3.40 -7.66
N ILE A 313 21.47 -4.31 -8.57
CA ILE A 313 20.08 -4.66 -8.87
C ILE A 313 19.75 -5.96 -8.14
N ARG A 314 18.71 -5.94 -7.31
CA ARG A 314 18.19 -7.13 -6.65
C ARG A 314 17.06 -7.71 -7.48
N LYS A 315 17.22 -8.97 -7.90
CA LYS A 315 16.15 -9.76 -8.52
C LYS A 315 15.23 -10.34 -7.46
N LEU A 316 13.93 -10.27 -7.71
CA LEU A 316 12.86 -10.86 -6.93
C LEU A 316 11.99 -11.73 -7.83
N SER A 317 11.65 -12.90 -7.33
CA SER A 317 10.61 -13.76 -7.91
C SER A 317 9.52 -13.93 -6.87
N PHE A 318 8.27 -13.79 -7.27
CA PHE A 318 7.15 -13.85 -6.34
C PHE A 318 5.99 -14.65 -6.92
N PRO A 319 5.27 -15.42 -6.09
CA PRO A 319 3.97 -15.95 -6.46
C PRO A 319 2.92 -14.84 -6.40
N THR A 320 1.93 -14.92 -7.29
CA THR A 320 0.78 -14.01 -7.32
C THR A 320 -0.44 -14.77 -6.82
N GLY A 321 -1.01 -14.33 -5.69
CA GLY A 321 -2.14 -15.01 -5.06
C GLY A 321 -2.24 -14.77 -3.57
N HIS A 322 -3.08 -15.56 -2.90
CA HIS A 322 -3.31 -15.45 -1.46
C HIS A 322 -3.81 -16.77 -0.87
N ARG A 323 -3.84 -16.87 0.47
CA ARG A 323 -4.39 -18.03 1.17
C ARG A 323 -5.91 -18.11 0.99
N ALA A 324 -6.43 -19.33 0.97
CA ALA A 324 -7.87 -19.59 0.94
C ALA A 324 -8.56 -19.12 2.24
N ARG A 325 -7.83 -19.13 3.36
CA ARG A 325 -8.23 -18.58 4.66
C ARG A 325 -7.07 -17.78 5.26
N PHE A 326 -7.41 -16.66 5.88
CA PHE A 326 -6.46 -15.76 6.54
C PHE A 326 -6.41 -15.97 8.05
N TRP A 327 -7.43 -16.65 8.59
CA TRP A 327 -7.50 -17.10 9.97
C TRP A 327 -7.91 -18.57 10.01
N GLN A 328 -7.06 -19.43 10.56
CA GLN A 328 -7.33 -20.86 10.78
C GLN A 328 -7.04 -21.23 12.24
N GLY A 329 -8.01 -21.84 12.93
CA GLY A 329 -7.90 -22.13 14.36
C GLY A 329 -7.61 -20.86 15.17
N ASN A 330 -6.47 -20.84 15.85
CA ASN A 330 -5.96 -19.67 16.58
C ASN A 330 -4.76 -19.00 15.90
N CYS A 331 -4.60 -19.16 14.58
CA CYS A 331 -3.56 -18.51 13.80
C CYS A 331 -4.17 -17.51 12.81
N VAL A 332 -3.63 -16.28 12.78
CA VAL A 332 -3.98 -15.23 11.81
C VAL A 332 -2.76 -14.92 10.95
N ALA A 333 -2.91 -15.00 9.63
CA ALA A 333 -1.86 -14.62 8.69
C ALA A 333 -1.90 -13.12 8.41
N VAL A 334 -0.74 -12.45 8.51
CA VAL A 334 -0.60 -11.02 8.27
C VAL A 334 0.60 -10.75 7.37
N GLY A 335 0.40 -9.93 6.33
CA GLY A 335 1.43 -9.63 5.34
C GLY A 335 1.64 -10.77 4.35
N LEU A 336 2.89 -11.03 3.97
CA LEU A 336 3.23 -11.95 2.87
C LEU A 336 2.89 -13.43 3.17
N SER A 337 2.63 -13.79 4.43
CA SER A 337 2.13 -15.13 4.81
C SER A 337 0.68 -15.34 4.37
N ALA A 338 -0.10 -14.26 4.31
CA ALA A 338 -1.49 -14.23 3.87
C ALA A 338 -1.63 -14.19 2.35
N GLY A 339 -0.74 -13.49 1.65
CA GLY A 339 -0.77 -13.37 0.19
C GLY A 339 0.18 -12.29 -0.33
N PHE A 340 0.42 -12.31 -1.63
CA PHE A 340 1.23 -11.30 -2.31
C PHE A 340 0.83 -11.18 -3.78
N ILE A 341 0.90 -9.96 -4.29
CA ILE A 341 0.74 -9.59 -5.68
C ILE A 341 1.68 -8.41 -5.95
N GLU A 342 1.88 -8.08 -7.22
CA GLU A 342 2.70 -6.93 -7.62
C GLU A 342 2.32 -5.63 -6.85
N PRO A 343 3.29 -4.71 -6.61
CA PRO A 343 3.08 -3.54 -5.77
C PRO A 343 2.30 -2.39 -6.46
N LEU A 344 1.56 -2.70 -7.54
CA LEU A 344 0.68 -1.74 -8.19
C LEU A 344 -0.39 -1.31 -7.17
N GLU A 345 -0.58 0.01 -7.05
CA GLU A 345 -1.47 0.61 -6.04
C GLU A 345 -1.08 0.38 -4.57
N SER A 346 0.15 -0.02 -4.27
CA SER A 346 0.67 -0.08 -2.88
C SER A 346 -0.21 -0.88 -1.89
N SER A 347 -0.78 -1.99 -2.34
CA SER A 347 -1.77 -2.78 -1.60
C SER A 347 -1.22 -3.57 -0.40
N ALA A 348 0.10 -3.83 -0.37
CA ALA A 348 0.70 -4.72 0.63
C ALA A 348 0.56 -4.22 2.07
N ILE A 349 0.98 -2.98 2.37
CA ILE A 349 0.94 -2.45 3.74
C ILE A 349 -0.49 -2.14 4.16
N VAL A 350 -1.33 -1.61 3.27
CA VAL A 350 -2.73 -1.32 3.62
C VAL A 350 -3.49 -2.61 3.99
N LEU A 351 -3.20 -3.75 3.36
CA LEU A 351 -3.77 -5.04 3.77
C LEU A 351 -3.29 -5.49 5.16
N ILE A 352 -2.04 -5.18 5.54
CA ILE A 352 -1.54 -5.38 6.91
C ILE A 352 -2.34 -4.50 7.88
N GLU A 353 -2.41 -3.19 7.63
CA GLU A 353 -3.13 -2.23 8.48
C GLU A 353 -4.60 -2.62 8.67
N LEU A 354 -5.28 -2.95 7.58
CA LEU A 354 -6.68 -3.36 7.61
C LEU A 354 -6.88 -4.68 8.37
N SER A 355 -5.94 -5.62 8.25
CA SER A 355 -5.97 -6.90 9.00
C SER A 355 -5.85 -6.64 10.49
N LEU A 356 -4.91 -5.79 10.88
CA LEU A 356 -4.67 -5.45 12.27
C LEU A 356 -5.83 -4.68 12.87
N ARG A 357 -6.38 -3.70 12.16
CA ARG A 357 -7.57 -2.97 12.61
C ARG A 357 -8.78 -3.88 12.79
N ALA A 358 -9.04 -4.76 11.82
CA ALA A 358 -10.14 -5.73 11.93
C ALA A 358 -9.95 -6.67 13.14
N LEU A 359 -8.71 -7.11 13.40
CA LEU A 359 -8.37 -7.96 14.52
C LEU A 359 -8.47 -7.24 15.87
N THR A 360 -7.93 -6.02 16.01
CA THR A 360 -7.89 -5.30 17.29
C THR A 360 -9.28 -4.80 17.71
N GLU A 361 -10.06 -4.27 16.77
CA GLU A 361 -11.43 -3.80 17.03
C GLU A 361 -12.43 -4.95 17.27
N ASN A 362 -12.11 -6.15 16.79
CA ASN A 362 -12.95 -7.35 16.94
C ASN A 362 -12.14 -8.51 17.54
N PHE A 363 -11.36 -8.24 18.59
CA PHE A 363 -10.48 -9.26 19.16
C PHE A 363 -11.28 -10.35 19.92
N PRO A 364 -10.95 -11.64 19.74
CA PRO A 364 -11.68 -12.74 20.36
C PRO A 364 -11.38 -12.81 21.85
N ALA A 365 -12.30 -12.32 22.71
CA ALA A 365 -12.11 -12.38 24.16
C ALA A 365 -12.03 -13.82 24.72
N SER A 366 -12.59 -14.79 23.98
CA SER A 366 -12.53 -16.20 24.37
C SER A 366 -12.34 -17.15 23.18
N ARG A 367 -11.77 -18.33 23.44
CA ARG A 367 -11.63 -19.43 22.47
C ARG A 367 -12.97 -19.91 21.93
N VAL A 368 -14.06 -19.77 22.68
CA VAL A 368 -15.42 -20.13 22.21
C VAL A 368 -15.90 -19.21 21.09
N ALA A 369 -15.61 -17.90 21.20
CA ALA A 369 -15.98 -16.94 20.17
C ALA A 369 -15.04 -16.97 18.96
N MET A 370 -13.82 -17.50 19.12
CA MET A 370 -12.76 -17.45 18.11
C MET A 370 -13.16 -17.97 16.71
N PRO A 371 -13.88 -19.10 16.56
CA PRO A 371 -14.35 -19.54 15.25
C PRO A 371 -15.28 -18.55 14.54
N ILE A 372 -16.10 -17.80 15.31
CA ILE A 372 -17.00 -16.78 14.78
C ILE A 372 -16.18 -15.59 14.25
N HIS A 373 -15.17 -15.15 15.01
CA HIS A 373 -14.25 -14.11 14.57
C HIS A 373 -13.48 -14.53 13.31
N ALA A 374 -12.95 -15.76 13.28
CA ALA A 374 -12.26 -16.32 12.13
C ALA A 374 -13.15 -16.35 10.88
N GLY A 375 -14.41 -16.78 11.01
CA GLY A 375 -15.37 -16.79 9.91
C GLY A 375 -15.63 -15.41 9.31
N ARG A 376 -15.87 -14.41 10.17
CA ARG A 376 -16.08 -13.00 9.76
C ARG A 376 -14.82 -12.41 9.11
N PHE A 377 -13.65 -12.65 9.70
CA PHE A 377 -12.38 -12.18 9.18
C PHE A 377 -12.09 -12.79 7.79
N ASN A 378 -12.25 -14.11 7.66
CA ASN A 378 -12.04 -14.79 6.38
C ASN A 378 -12.97 -14.28 5.28
N ALA A 379 -14.26 -14.09 5.57
CA ALA A 379 -15.21 -13.54 4.60
C ALA A 379 -14.81 -12.13 4.13
N LEU A 380 -14.46 -11.25 5.07
CA LEU A 380 -14.04 -9.88 4.76
C LEU A 380 -12.74 -9.84 3.94
N PHE A 381 -11.73 -10.61 4.34
CA PHE A 381 -10.44 -10.59 3.65
C PHE A 381 -10.46 -11.34 2.33
N ARG A 382 -11.32 -12.36 2.17
CA ARG A 382 -11.57 -12.96 0.86
C ARG A 382 -12.12 -11.92 -0.12
N TYR A 383 -13.13 -11.17 0.31
CA TYR A 383 -13.70 -10.07 -0.47
C TYR A 383 -12.64 -9.02 -0.82
N ARG A 384 -11.87 -8.54 0.16
CA ARG A 384 -10.84 -7.52 -0.06
C ARG A 384 -9.77 -7.99 -1.05
N TRP A 385 -9.30 -9.24 -0.95
CA TRP A 385 -8.33 -9.79 -1.89
C TRP A 385 -8.89 -9.90 -3.31
N ASP A 386 -10.14 -10.34 -3.48
CA ASP A 386 -10.77 -10.37 -4.82
C ASP A 386 -10.90 -8.95 -5.40
N ARG A 387 -11.30 -7.97 -4.58
CA ARG A 387 -11.36 -6.55 -5.00
C ARG A 387 -10.00 -6.00 -5.39
N VAL A 388 -8.93 -6.35 -4.68
CA VAL A 388 -7.57 -5.92 -5.06
C VAL A 388 -7.18 -6.51 -6.41
N VAL A 389 -7.41 -7.81 -6.62
CA VAL A 389 -7.10 -8.48 -7.90
C VAL A 389 -7.84 -7.81 -9.05
N GLU A 390 -9.13 -7.54 -8.89
CA GLU A 390 -9.96 -6.88 -9.90
C GLU A 390 -9.53 -5.42 -10.15
N PHE A 391 -9.24 -4.66 -9.10
CA PHE A 391 -8.81 -3.26 -9.23
C PHE A 391 -7.46 -3.14 -9.94
N LEU A 392 -6.49 -4.02 -9.63
CA LEU A 392 -5.24 -4.06 -10.38
C LEU A 392 -5.48 -4.50 -11.82
N LYS A 393 -6.33 -5.52 -12.05
CA LYS A 393 -6.64 -6.01 -13.39
C LYS A 393 -7.32 -4.93 -14.26
N LEU A 394 -8.10 -4.03 -13.68
CA LEU A 394 -8.72 -2.89 -14.37
C LEU A 394 -7.69 -2.05 -15.14
N HIS A 395 -6.53 -1.78 -14.55
CA HIS A 395 -5.44 -1.00 -15.17
C HIS A 395 -4.93 -1.66 -16.46
N TYR A 396 -4.89 -2.99 -16.46
CA TYR A 396 -4.41 -3.78 -17.58
C TYR A 396 -5.47 -3.94 -18.67
N VAL A 397 -6.73 -4.17 -18.27
CA VAL A 397 -7.84 -4.41 -19.20
C VAL A 397 -8.18 -3.17 -20.03
N LEU A 398 -8.05 -1.97 -19.44
CA LEU A 398 -8.32 -0.70 -20.12
C LEU A 398 -7.21 -0.23 -21.07
N SER A 399 -6.02 -0.84 -21.02
CA SER A 399 -4.91 -0.46 -21.89
C SER A 399 -5.24 -0.73 -23.37
N ARG A 400 -4.80 0.14 -24.28
CA ARG A 400 -4.86 -0.01 -25.74
C ARG A 400 -3.52 -0.37 -26.37
N ARG A 401 -2.49 -0.60 -25.56
CA ARG A 401 -1.14 -1.00 -26.01
C ARG A 401 -1.15 -2.34 -26.75
N ASP A 402 -0.29 -2.47 -27.77
CA ASP A 402 -0.34 -3.56 -28.73
C ASP A 402 0.67 -4.70 -28.50
N GLU A 403 1.62 -4.55 -27.57
CA GLU A 403 2.62 -5.58 -27.36
C GLU A 403 1.99 -6.89 -26.83
N PRO A 404 2.61 -8.06 -27.07
CA PRO A 404 2.05 -9.36 -26.70
C PRO A 404 1.62 -9.48 -25.24
N TYR A 405 2.39 -8.88 -24.32
CA TYR A 405 2.05 -8.81 -22.89
C TYR A 405 0.72 -8.10 -22.65
N TRP A 406 0.52 -6.91 -23.25
CA TRP A 406 -0.68 -6.10 -23.07
C TRP A 406 -1.91 -6.75 -23.71
N ARG A 407 -1.74 -7.42 -24.86
CA ARG A 407 -2.82 -8.22 -25.46
C ARG A 407 -3.22 -9.39 -24.56
N ALA A 408 -2.26 -10.13 -24.01
CA ALA A 408 -2.54 -11.23 -23.09
C ALA A 408 -3.22 -10.76 -21.79
N GLN A 409 -2.82 -9.60 -21.30
CA GLN A 409 -3.46 -8.95 -20.15
C GLN A 409 -4.94 -8.61 -20.38
N ARG A 410 -5.36 -8.42 -21.64
CA ARG A 410 -6.75 -8.14 -22.02
C ARG A 410 -7.56 -9.36 -22.45
N ASP A 411 -6.95 -10.53 -22.46
CA ASP A 411 -7.66 -11.76 -22.82
C ASP A 411 -8.86 -11.97 -21.87
N PRO A 412 -10.11 -11.98 -22.39
CA PRO A 412 -11.31 -12.17 -21.58
C PRO A 412 -11.28 -13.44 -20.72
N ALA A 413 -10.55 -14.48 -21.13
CA ALA A 413 -10.39 -15.71 -20.36
C ALA A 413 -9.69 -15.48 -19.00
N HIS A 414 -8.94 -14.39 -18.86
CA HIS A 414 -8.17 -14.03 -17.66
C HIS A 414 -8.72 -12.79 -16.94
N VAL A 415 -9.92 -12.31 -17.31
CA VAL A 415 -10.60 -11.21 -16.63
C VAL A 415 -11.58 -11.81 -15.61
N PRO A 416 -11.47 -11.48 -14.31
CA PRO A 416 -12.42 -11.97 -13.31
C PRO A 416 -13.85 -11.56 -13.67
N GLN A 417 -14.80 -12.48 -13.48
CA GLN A 417 -16.20 -12.24 -13.87
C GLN A 417 -16.78 -10.98 -13.21
N GLY A 418 -16.47 -10.73 -11.93
CA GLY A 418 -16.93 -9.52 -11.23
C GLY A 418 -16.47 -8.23 -11.92
N LEU A 419 -15.21 -8.16 -12.36
CA LEU A 419 -14.70 -7.04 -13.12
C LEU A 419 -15.36 -6.95 -14.51
N ALA A 420 -15.57 -8.07 -15.20
CA ALA A 420 -16.23 -8.09 -16.50
C ALA A 420 -17.68 -7.55 -16.42
N ASP A 421 -18.41 -7.96 -15.38
CA ASP A 421 -19.78 -7.48 -15.12
C ASP A 421 -19.78 -5.97 -14.81
N MET A 422 -18.83 -5.51 -14.00
CA MET A 422 -18.68 -4.08 -13.68
C MET A 422 -18.32 -3.25 -14.91
N LEU A 423 -17.39 -3.70 -15.75
CA LEU A 423 -17.08 -3.02 -17.02
C LEU A 423 -18.29 -2.99 -17.96
N ALA A 424 -19.09 -4.06 -18.01
CA ALA A 424 -20.30 -4.09 -18.79
C ALA A 424 -21.32 -3.06 -18.30
N LEU A 425 -21.49 -2.94 -16.98
CA LEU A 425 -22.36 -1.99 -16.30
C LEU A 425 -21.87 -0.55 -16.44
N TRP A 426 -20.55 -0.32 -16.34
CA TRP A 426 -19.96 1.01 -16.33
C TRP A 426 -19.95 1.73 -17.68
N ARG A 427 -20.38 1.05 -18.75
CA ARG A 427 -20.72 1.67 -20.03
C ARG A 427 -21.95 2.58 -19.92
N ASP A 428 -22.90 2.20 -19.08
CA ASP A 428 -24.21 2.86 -19.01
C ASP A 428 -24.39 3.69 -17.72
N GLN A 429 -23.55 3.48 -16.70
CA GLN A 429 -23.58 4.24 -15.46
C GLN A 429 -22.18 4.38 -14.83
N PRO A 430 -21.87 5.48 -14.14
CA PRO A 430 -20.57 5.60 -13.49
C PRO A 430 -20.43 4.65 -12.29
N PRO A 431 -19.19 4.23 -11.93
CA PRO A 431 -18.95 3.52 -10.68
C PRO A 431 -19.56 4.25 -9.49
N SER A 432 -20.27 3.53 -8.63
CA SER A 432 -21.01 4.10 -7.50
C SER A 432 -20.82 3.28 -6.23
N THR A 433 -21.19 3.84 -5.08
CA THR A 433 -21.13 3.14 -3.79
C THR A 433 -21.99 1.88 -3.73
N TRP A 434 -22.95 1.70 -4.65
CA TRP A 434 -23.76 0.47 -4.73
C TRP A 434 -22.98 -0.72 -5.29
N ASP A 435 -21.91 -0.47 -6.04
CA ASP A 435 -21.03 -1.51 -6.59
C ASP A 435 -20.07 -2.07 -5.52
N PHE A 436 -19.93 -1.33 -4.40
CA PHE A 436 -18.95 -1.58 -3.34
C PHE A 436 -19.63 -1.56 -1.96
N PRO A 437 -20.27 -2.66 -1.54
CA PRO A 437 -21.19 -2.68 -0.40
C PRO A 437 -20.53 -2.72 0.98
N GLN A 438 -19.19 -2.86 1.09
CA GLN A 438 -18.55 -2.83 2.40
C GLN A 438 -18.50 -1.40 2.94
N ALA A 439 -18.68 -1.26 4.26
CA ALA A 439 -18.56 0.04 4.92
C ALA A 439 -17.16 0.66 4.75
N GLU A 440 -16.13 -0.20 4.65
CA GLU A 440 -14.74 0.21 4.47
C GLU A 440 -14.10 -0.57 3.31
N GLU A 441 -14.29 -0.02 2.12
CA GLU A 441 -13.70 -0.49 0.88
C GLU A 441 -12.21 -0.16 0.81
N ILE A 442 -11.41 -1.11 0.32
CA ILE A 442 -9.99 -0.88 0.07
C ILE A 442 -9.78 0.07 -1.12
N PHE A 443 -10.61 -0.07 -2.16
CA PHE A 443 -10.66 0.82 -3.31
C PHE A 443 -12.11 1.24 -3.53
N SER A 444 -12.37 2.54 -3.39
CA SER A 444 -13.73 3.08 -3.43
C SER A 444 -14.24 3.26 -4.86
N ALA A 445 -15.51 3.60 -5.02
CA ALA A 445 -16.08 3.98 -6.32
C ALA A 445 -15.29 5.12 -6.98
N GLU A 446 -14.86 6.10 -6.20
CA GLU A 446 -14.05 7.23 -6.66
C GLU A 446 -12.67 6.79 -7.18
N SER A 447 -12.06 5.78 -6.55
CA SER A 447 -10.81 5.19 -7.04
C SER A 447 -11.02 4.57 -8.43
N HIS A 448 -12.11 3.83 -8.61
CA HIS A 448 -12.48 3.25 -9.91
C HIS A 448 -12.78 4.31 -10.97
N GLN A 449 -13.43 5.43 -10.60
CA GLN A 449 -13.66 6.56 -11.51
C GLN A 449 -12.32 7.16 -11.98
N TYR A 450 -11.34 7.33 -11.10
CA TYR A 450 -10.02 7.87 -11.48
C TYR A 450 -9.29 6.97 -12.48
N ILE A 451 -9.33 5.65 -12.30
CA ILE A 451 -8.71 4.71 -13.24
C ILE A 451 -9.50 4.68 -14.55
N LEU A 452 -10.82 4.47 -14.48
CA LEU A 452 -11.67 4.28 -15.65
C LEU A 452 -11.59 5.48 -16.61
N TYR A 453 -11.86 6.69 -16.10
CA TYR A 453 -11.85 7.90 -16.93
C TYR A 453 -10.44 8.43 -17.17
N GLY A 454 -9.49 8.19 -16.27
CA GLY A 454 -8.08 8.49 -16.48
C GLY A 454 -7.50 7.72 -17.67
N MET A 455 -7.91 6.47 -17.85
CA MET A 455 -7.50 5.64 -18.99
C MET A 455 -8.34 5.87 -20.26
N GLY A 456 -9.22 6.88 -20.25
CA GLY A 456 -10.01 7.28 -21.41
C GLY A 456 -11.20 6.38 -21.71
N HIS A 457 -11.70 5.62 -20.73
CA HIS A 457 -13.01 4.99 -20.88
C HIS A 457 -14.08 6.07 -21.08
N PRO A 458 -15.00 5.93 -22.05
CA PRO A 458 -16.04 6.92 -22.28
C PRO A 458 -16.88 7.16 -21.01
N ALA A 459 -17.15 8.43 -20.72
CA ALA A 459 -18.16 8.78 -19.73
C ALA A 459 -19.54 8.38 -20.26
N PRO A 460 -20.40 7.72 -19.46
CA PRO A 460 -21.74 7.36 -19.90
C PRO A 460 -22.53 8.57 -20.41
N ASP A 461 -23.31 8.35 -21.47
CA ASP A 461 -24.29 9.33 -21.93
C ASP A 461 -25.34 9.55 -20.85
N GLY A 462 -25.78 10.79 -20.67
CA GLY A 462 -26.66 11.10 -19.54
C GLY A 462 -27.09 12.55 -19.45
N GLN A 463 -27.68 12.89 -18.29
CA GLN A 463 -28.28 14.19 -18.00
C GLN A 463 -27.30 15.35 -18.21
N ALA A 464 -27.86 16.52 -18.53
CA ALA A 464 -27.09 17.76 -18.67
C ALA A 464 -26.35 18.13 -17.37
N ALA A 465 -25.19 18.78 -17.51
CA ALA A 465 -24.44 19.27 -16.37
C ALA A 465 -25.29 20.22 -15.52
N THR A 466 -25.27 20.02 -14.20
CA THR A 466 -25.94 20.93 -13.27
C THR A 466 -25.04 22.12 -12.95
N GLU A 467 -25.63 23.31 -12.70
CA GLU A 467 -24.89 24.50 -12.23
C GLU A 467 -24.04 24.21 -10.99
N ARG A 468 -24.55 23.37 -10.07
CA ARG A 468 -23.82 22.95 -8.88
C ARG A 468 -22.56 22.14 -9.22
N ALA A 469 -22.65 21.25 -10.21
CA ALA A 469 -21.51 20.48 -10.69
C ALA A 469 -20.44 21.38 -11.33
N ARG A 470 -20.86 22.31 -12.19
CA ARG A 470 -19.98 23.30 -12.83
C ARG A 470 -19.27 24.18 -11.80
N ALA A 471 -20.01 24.69 -10.82
CA ALA A 471 -19.46 25.48 -9.73
C ALA A 471 -18.42 24.71 -8.89
N ALA A 472 -18.64 23.42 -8.64
CA ALA A 472 -17.67 22.61 -7.90
C ALA A 472 -16.36 22.40 -8.67
N LEU A 473 -16.43 22.11 -9.98
CA LEU A 473 -15.22 22.00 -10.81
C LEU A 473 -14.47 23.34 -10.89
N ALA A 474 -15.19 24.45 -11.03
CA ALA A 474 -14.59 25.79 -11.00
C ALA A 474 -13.91 26.08 -9.65
N ALA A 475 -14.54 25.70 -8.54
CA ALA A 475 -13.98 25.84 -7.19
C ALA A 475 -12.71 25.01 -7.01
N ASN A 476 -12.64 23.80 -7.58
CA ASN A 476 -11.42 23.00 -7.60
C ASN A 476 -10.26 23.73 -8.32
N GLY A 477 -10.54 24.34 -9.47
CA GLY A 477 -9.54 25.13 -10.20
C GLY A 477 -9.02 26.33 -9.40
N GLN A 478 -9.90 27.02 -8.66
CA GLN A 478 -9.49 28.10 -7.75
C GLN A 478 -8.65 27.56 -6.58
N ARG A 479 -9.07 26.46 -5.96
CA ARG A 479 -8.35 25.83 -4.85
C ARG A 479 -6.96 25.35 -5.28
N ALA A 480 -6.83 24.83 -6.49
CA ALA A 480 -5.54 24.43 -7.06
C ALA A 480 -4.54 25.59 -7.10
N ARG A 481 -4.97 26.78 -7.56
CA ARG A 481 -4.14 27.99 -7.56
C ARG A 481 -3.75 28.44 -6.16
N THR A 482 -4.70 28.47 -5.22
CA THR A 482 -4.44 28.86 -3.83
C THR A 482 -3.44 27.93 -3.15
N LEU A 483 -3.62 26.61 -3.28
CA LEU A 483 -2.72 25.63 -2.67
C LEU A 483 -1.32 25.70 -3.25
N ALA A 484 -1.20 25.87 -4.56
CA ALA A 484 0.10 25.97 -5.22
C ALA A 484 0.91 27.21 -4.80
N ALA A 485 0.24 28.30 -4.42
CA ALA A 485 0.89 29.50 -3.91
C ALA A 485 1.30 29.37 -2.42
N ALA A 486 0.65 28.49 -1.66
CA ALA A 486 0.75 28.46 -0.19
C ALA A 486 1.55 27.27 0.37
N LEU A 487 1.67 26.17 -0.38
CA LEU A 487 2.34 24.95 0.07
C LEU A 487 3.83 24.97 -0.30
N PRO A 488 4.73 24.50 0.59
CA PRO A 488 6.14 24.33 0.28
C PRO A 488 6.35 23.13 -0.64
N THR A 489 7.50 23.04 -1.31
CA THR A 489 7.92 21.79 -1.95
C THR A 489 8.16 20.69 -0.90
N ASN A 490 8.00 19.42 -1.27
CA ASN A 490 8.34 18.28 -0.40
C ASN A 490 9.78 18.41 0.13
N ARG A 491 10.72 18.74 -0.76
CA ARG A 491 12.13 18.97 -0.41
C ARG A 491 12.28 20.04 0.66
N ALA A 492 11.70 21.23 0.44
CA ALA A 492 11.81 22.34 1.39
C ALA A 492 11.17 22.01 2.74
N TYR A 493 10.04 21.28 2.74
CA TYR A 493 9.41 20.82 3.97
C TYR A 493 10.33 19.89 4.77
N LEU A 494 10.85 18.84 4.12
CA LEU A 494 11.61 17.77 4.79
C LEU A 494 13.00 18.26 5.22
N ASP A 495 13.67 19.09 4.42
CA ASP A 495 14.96 19.68 4.81
C ASP A 495 14.82 20.55 6.07
N ALA A 496 13.73 21.32 6.16
CA ALA A 496 13.45 22.15 7.32
C ALA A 496 13.08 21.33 8.57
N LEU A 497 12.36 20.22 8.41
CA LEU A 497 12.06 19.27 9.48
C LEU A 497 13.35 18.65 10.06
N LEU A 498 14.27 18.22 9.20
CA LEU A 498 15.52 17.58 9.60
C LEU A 498 16.51 18.56 10.27
N ALA A 499 16.50 19.83 9.86
CA ALA A 499 17.34 20.86 10.48
C ALA A 499 16.97 21.14 11.95
N GLU A 500 15.69 21.07 12.29
CA GLU A 500 15.19 21.28 13.67
C GLU A 500 15.50 20.08 14.58
N GLY A 501 15.43 18.85 14.04
CA GLY A 501 15.78 17.63 14.79
C GLY A 501 17.27 17.49 15.11
N GLY A 502 18.15 18.17 14.36
CA GLY A 502 19.59 18.24 14.65
C GLY A 502 19.96 19.24 15.74
N ALA A 503 19.05 20.15 16.10
CA ALA A 503 19.20 21.08 17.22
C ALA A 503 18.56 20.47 18.48
N GLY A 504 19.14 19.39 19.00
CA GLY A 504 18.85 18.92 20.37
C GLY A 504 19.16 20.02 21.40
N PRO A 505 18.52 20.02 22.57
CA PRO A 505 18.59 21.13 23.51
C PRO A 505 20.04 21.39 23.88
N ALA A 506 20.53 22.59 23.59
CA ALA A 506 21.76 23.08 24.19
C ALA A 506 21.59 22.94 25.71
N HIS A 507 22.44 22.10 26.32
CA HIS A 507 22.60 22.06 27.76
C HIS A 507 22.76 23.51 28.24
N MET A 508 21.73 24.05 28.90
CA MET A 508 21.92 25.19 29.78
C MET A 508 22.69 24.68 30.99
N GLU A 509 24.01 24.64 30.86
CA GLU A 509 24.93 24.77 31.98
C GLU A 509 25.10 26.26 32.30
N GLY A 510 25.00 26.62 33.59
CA GLY A 510 25.31 27.94 34.15
C GLY A 510 24.07 28.63 34.73
N HIS A 511 23.93 28.89 36.03
CA HIS A 511 24.89 28.99 37.12
C HIS A 511 24.29 28.57 38.46
#